data_AF-G7EK43-F1
#
_entry.id   AF-G7EK43-F1
#
_cell.length_a   1.000
_cell.length_b   1.000
_cell.length_c   1.000
_cell.angle_alpha   90.00
_cell.angle_beta   90.00
_cell.angle_gamma   90.00
#
_symmetry.space_group_name_H-M   'P 1'
#
loop_
_entity.id
_entity.type
_entity.pdbx_description
1 polymer ?
#
loop_
_entity_poly.entity_id
_entity_poly.type
_entity_poly.pdbx_seq_one_letter_code
_entity_poly.pdbx_strand_id
1 'polypeptide(L)'
;MLDTILPFIYIILSCYLLKFACDTFEQAAGYLGRNFPPGVKGATVNAIGSSMPEMCVVIACLFWFNDPSLVMVALGVTAGSAIFNGCVIPALSIIMAKDGNGKSVEHIELNKRVLLRDVFGF
;
A
#
# COMPACT_ATOMS: atom_id res chain seq x y z
N MET A 1 11.51 -25.93 21.67
CA MET A 1 11.79 -24.47 21.58
C MET A 1 12.06 -24.05 20.14
N LEU A 2 12.92 -24.75 19.39
CA LEU A 2 13.21 -24.43 17.99
C LEU A 2 11.95 -24.44 17.11
N ASP A 3 11.10 -25.46 17.24
CA ASP A 3 9.85 -25.61 16.46
C ASP A 3 8.83 -24.49 16.70
N THR A 4 8.91 -23.82 17.85
CA THR A 4 8.02 -22.70 18.20
C THR A 4 8.53 -21.38 17.65
N ILE A 5 9.84 -21.21 17.52
CA ILE A 5 10.48 -19.97 17.08
C ILE A 5 10.63 -19.93 15.54
N LEU A 6 10.88 -21.08 14.94
CA LEU A 6 11.12 -21.23 13.50
C LEU A 6 10.01 -20.60 12.62
N PRO A 7 8.69 -20.76 12.92
CA PRO A 7 7.63 -20.15 12.12
C PRO A 7 7.71 -18.61 12.11
N PHE A 8 8.04 -17.99 13.24
CA PHE A 8 8.19 -16.54 13.33
C PHE A 8 9.36 -16.04 12.50
N ILE A 9 10.47 -16.79 12.48
CA ILE A 9 11.62 -16.49 11.62
C ILE A 9 11.21 -16.54 10.15
N TYR A 10 10.46 -17.58 9.75
CA TYR A 10 9.96 -17.68 8.36
C TYR A 10 8.99 -16.57 7.99
N ILE A 11 8.12 -16.14 8.90
CA ILE A 11 7.22 -15.00 8.67
C ILE A 11 8.04 -13.73 8.42
N ILE A 12 8.99 -13.41 9.30
CA ILE A 12 9.84 -12.20 9.15
C ILE A 12 10.63 -12.25 7.84
N LEU A 13 11.24 -13.39 7.53
CA LEU A 13 12.00 -13.58 6.30
C LEU A 13 11.09 -13.42 5.06
N SER A 14 9.88 -13.99 5.09
CA SER A 14 8.92 -13.89 3.99
C SER A 14 8.46 -12.46 3.77
N CYS A 15 8.16 -11.71 4.85
CA CYS A 15 7.83 -10.29 4.76
C CYS A 15 8.99 -9.48 4.17
N TYR A 16 10.22 -9.75 4.57
CA TYR A 16 11.40 -9.07 4.05
C TYR A 16 11.61 -9.35 2.56
N LEU A 17 11.51 -10.61 2.13
CA LEU A 17 11.64 -11.00 0.73
C LEU A 17 10.50 -10.41 -0.13
N LEU A 18 9.26 -10.44 0.38
CA LEU A 18 8.11 -9.86 -0.30
C LEU A 18 8.31 -8.35 -0.50
N LYS A 19 8.71 -7.63 0.55
CA LYS A 19 9.05 -6.20 0.47
C LYS A 19 10.08 -5.96 -0.63
N PHE A 20 11.20 -6.67 -0.59
CA PHE A 20 12.29 -6.49 -1.56
C PHE A 20 11.84 -6.74 -3.01
N ALA A 21 11.04 -7.77 -3.23
CA ALA A 21 10.49 -8.08 -4.55
C ALA A 21 9.55 -6.98 -5.06
N CYS A 22 8.68 -6.47 -4.18
CA CYS A 22 7.73 -5.41 -4.54
C CYS A 22 8.43 -4.07 -4.77
N ASP A 23 9.42 -3.70 -3.95
CA ASP A 23 10.22 -2.48 -4.14
C ASP A 23 10.96 -2.50 -5.49
N THR A 24 11.47 -3.68 -5.89
CA THR A 24 12.16 -3.85 -7.18
C THR A 24 11.17 -3.76 -8.35
N PHE A 25 9.99 -4.36 -8.20
CA PHE A 25 8.92 -4.25 -9.20
C PHE A 25 8.44 -2.81 -9.36
N GLU A 26 8.21 -2.09 -8.28
CA GLU A 26 7.74 -0.70 -8.32
C GLU A 26 8.72 0.20 -9.08
N GLN A 27 10.03 0.01 -8.85
CA GLN A 27 11.08 0.71 -9.60
C GLN A 27 11.02 0.40 -11.11
N ALA A 28 10.88 -0.88 -11.48
CA ALA A 28 10.79 -1.29 -12.86
C ALA A 28 9.51 -0.78 -13.55
N ALA A 29 8.37 -0.87 -12.86
CA ALA A 29 7.09 -0.36 -13.33
C ALA A 29 7.13 1.17 -13.49
N GLY A 30 7.74 1.87 -12.52
CA GLY A 30 7.99 3.31 -12.58
C GLY A 30 8.87 3.72 -13.76
N TYR A 31 9.88 2.91 -14.10
CA TYR A 31 10.72 3.11 -15.29
C TYR A 31 9.96 2.89 -16.59
N LEU A 32 9.05 1.90 -16.63
CA LEU A 32 8.19 1.62 -17.78
C LEU A 32 7.20 2.76 -18.01
N GLY A 33 6.58 3.25 -16.94
CA GLY A 33 5.62 4.37 -16.95
C GLY A 33 6.24 5.76 -17.01
N ARG A 34 7.55 5.91 -17.26
CA ARG A 34 8.26 7.20 -17.15
C ARG A 34 7.75 8.29 -18.09
N ASN A 35 7.19 7.90 -19.23
CA ASN A 35 6.67 8.82 -20.24
C ASN A 35 5.16 9.07 -20.09
N PHE A 36 4.51 8.49 -19.08
CA PHE A 36 3.07 8.69 -18.88
C PHE A 36 2.77 10.05 -18.25
N PRO A 37 1.64 10.69 -18.62
CA PRO A 37 1.18 11.89 -17.94
C PRO A 37 1.06 11.67 -16.43
N PRO A 38 1.31 12.68 -15.57
CA PRO A 38 1.34 12.52 -14.12
C PRO A 38 0.09 11.85 -13.54
N GLY A 39 -1.10 12.25 -14.02
CA GLY A 39 -2.37 11.66 -13.58
C GLY A 39 -2.54 10.20 -13.98
N VAL A 40 -2.12 9.83 -15.20
CA VAL A 40 -2.22 8.45 -15.71
C VAL A 40 -1.21 7.56 -15.01
N LYS A 41 0.04 8.01 -14.85
CA LYS A 41 1.09 7.27 -14.13
C LYS A 41 0.68 7.00 -12.68
N GLY A 42 0.15 8.03 -12.01
CA GLY A 42 -0.36 7.93 -10.65
C GLY A 42 -1.49 6.90 -10.54
N ALA A 43 -2.51 7.03 -11.38
CA ALA A 43 -3.70 6.17 -11.34
C ALA A 43 -3.46 4.72 -11.77
N THR A 44 -2.36 4.44 -12.48
CA THR A 44 -2.07 3.09 -13.01
C THR A 44 -0.84 2.49 -12.35
N VAL A 45 0.35 2.90 -12.77
CA VAL A 45 1.64 2.32 -12.39
C VAL A 45 1.88 2.46 -10.88
N ASN A 46 1.72 3.66 -10.34
CA ASN A 46 1.95 3.88 -8.92
C ASN A 46 0.87 3.22 -8.06
N ALA A 47 -0.40 3.27 -8.49
CA ALA A 47 -1.50 2.62 -7.79
C ALA A 47 -1.31 1.10 -7.72
N ILE A 48 -0.96 0.44 -8.83
CA ILE A 48 -0.72 -1.01 -8.87
C ILE A 48 0.54 -1.36 -8.08
N GLY A 49 1.63 -0.61 -8.27
CA GLY A 49 2.90 -0.86 -7.58
C GLY A 49 2.75 -0.82 -6.06
N SER A 50 2.02 0.18 -5.54
CA SER A 50 1.80 0.35 -4.11
C SER A 50 0.93 -0.74 -3.47
N SER A 51 0.09 -1.45 -4.23
CA SER A 51 -0.79 -2.53 -3.73
C SER A 51 -0.35 -3.93 -4.15
N MET A 52 0.83 -4.04 -4.78
CA MET A 52 1.37 -5.30 -5.25
C MET A 52 1.68 -6.31 -4.13
N PRO A 53 2.27 -5.91 -2.97
CA PRO A 53 2.49 -6.85 -1.88
C PRO A 53 1.20 -7.53 -1.42
N GLU A 54 0.12 -6.76 -1.28
CA GLU A 54 -1.18 -7.24 -0.84
C GLU A 54 -1.82 -8.17 -1.87
N MET A 55 -1.73 -7.80 -3.16
CA MET A 55 -2.22 -8.65 -4.24
C MET A 55 -1.53 -10.03 -4.22
N CYS A 56 -0.20 -10.06 -4.04
CA CYS A 56 0.57 -11.29 -3.94
C CYS A 56 0.15 -12.15 -2.73
N VAL A 57 -0.07 -11.53 -1.56
CA VAL A 57 -0.54 -12.24 -0.36
C VAL A 57 -1.94 -12.82 -0.58
N VAL A 58 -2.86 -12.04 -1.14
CA VAL A 58 -4.23 -12.49 -1.44
C VAL A 58 -4.20 -13.67 -2.42
N ILE A 59 -3.42 -13.57 -3.51
CA ILE A 59 -3.29 -14.67 -4.48
C ILE A 59 -2.72 -15.92 -3.82
N ALA A 60 -1.69 -15.79 -2.98
CA ALA A 60 -1.11 -16.93 -2.27
C ALA A 60 -2.14 -17.58 -1.35
N CYS A 61 -2.85 -16.79 -0.53
CA CYS A 61 -3.88 -17.26 0.39
C CYS A 61 -5.04 -17.96 -0.33
N LEU A 62 -5.46 -17.47 -1.49
CA LEU A 62 -6.62 -18.00 -2.21
C LEU A 62 -6.30 -19.21 -3.10
N PHE A 63 -5.13 -19.24 -3.73
CA PHE A 63 -4.83 -20.22 -4.79
C PHE A 63 -3.71 -21.19 -4.43
N TRP A 64 -2.80 -20.82 -3.52
CA TRP A 64 -1.63 -21.65 -3.24
C TRP A 64 -1.85 -22.61 -2.08
N PHE A 65 -2.47 -22.10 -1.02
CA PHE A 65 -2.81 -22.87 0.15
C PHE A 65 -4.25 -23.33 -0.01
N ASN A 66 -4.45 -24.63 -0.23
CA ASN A 66 -5.75 -25.24 -0.47
C ASN A 66 -6.61 -25.31 0.82
N ASP A 67 -6.69 -24.19 1.54
CA ASP A 67 -7.36 -24.03 2.83
C ASP A 67 -8.41 -22.89 2.74
N PRO A 68 -9.70 -23.22 2.85
CA PRO A 68 -10.77 -22.23 2.73
C PRO A 68 -10.77 -21.17 3.84
N SER A 69 -10.11 -21.43 4.98
CA SER A 69 -10.02 -20.44 6.07
C SER A 69 -9.19 -19.21 5.68
N LEU A 70 -8.25 -19.36 4.73
CA LEU A 70 -7.38 -18.29 4.25
C LEU A 70 -8.11 -17.22 3.42
N VAL A 71 -9.34 -17.49 3.00
CA VAL A 71 -10.22 -16.48 2.39
C VAL A 71 -10.46 -15.32 3.37
N MET A 72 -10.60 -15.61 4.68
CA MET A 72 -10.77 -14.56 5.69
C MET A 72 -9.50 -13.70 5.84
N VAL A 73 -8.33 -14.33 5.71
CA VAL A 73 -7.05 -13.61 5.72
C VAL A 73 -6.95 -12.70 4.50
N ALA A 74 -7.28 -13.20 3.30
CA ALA A 74 -7.29 -12.42 2.08
C ALA A 74 -8.26 -11.22 2.13
N LEU A 75 -9.47 -11.42 2.68
CA LEU A 75 -10.42 -10.34 2.93
C LEU A 75 -9.88 -9.32 3.93
N GLY A 76 -9.27 -9.79 5.02
CA GLY A 76 -8.65 -8.93 6.03
C GLY A 76 -7.53 -8.06 5.46
N VAL A 77 -6.66 -8.64 4.63
CA VAL A 77 -5.58 -7.91 3.94
C VAL A 77 -6.16 -6.85 2.99
N THR A 78 -7.17 -7.21 2.20
CA THR A 78 -7.79 -6.30 1.21
C THR A 78 -8.52 -5.14 1.90
N ALA A 79 -9.38 -5.44 2.88
CA ALA A 79 -10.13 -4.43 3.62
C ALA A 79 -9.20 -3.54 4.47
N GLY A 80 -8.20 -4.15 5.11
CA GLY A 80 -7.19 -3.44 5.90
C GLY A 80 -6.40 -2.45 5.06
N SER A 81 -5.92 -2.86 3.88
CA SER A 81 -5.17 -1.98 2.96
C SER A 81 -6.02 -0.80 2.47
N ALA A 82 -7.30 -1.02 2.14
CA ALA A 82 -8.21 0.06 1.74
C ALA A 82 -8.39 1.11 2.86
N ILE A 83 -8.57 0.68 4.11
CA ILE A 83 -8.68 1.58 5.27
C ILE A 83 -7.34 2.30 5.52
N PHE A 84 -6.22 1.58 5.40
CA PHE A 84 -4.90 2.14 5.62
C PHE A 84 -4.58 3.24 4.60
N ASN A 85 -4.85 2.98 3.32
CA ASN A 85 -4.59 3.92 2.24
C ASN A 85 -5.60 5.09 2.23
N GLY A 86 -6.86 4.85 2.58
CA GLY A 86 -7.91 5.87 2.58
C GLY A 86 -7.92 6.77 3.82
N CYS A 87 -7.51 6.26 4.99
CA CYS A 87 -7.61 6.99 6.25
C CYS A 87 -6.26 7.19 6.94
N VAL A 88 -5.49 6.12 7.11
CA VAL A 88 -4.27 6.15 7.95
C VAL A 88 -3.15 6.93 7.28
N ILE A 89 -2.84 6.65 6.00
CA ILE A 89 -1.78 7.37 5.27
C ILE A 89 -2.10 8.87 5.17
N PRO A 90 -3.31 9.31 4.76
CA PRO A 90 -3.64 10.73 4.74
C PRO A 90 -3.58 11.37 6.12
N ALA A 91 -4.11 10.71 7.17
CA ALA A 91 -4.08 11.24 8.53
C ALA A 91 -2.64 11.44 9.04
N LEU A 92 -1.77 10.44 8.85
CA LEU A 92 -0.35 10.55 9.21
C LEU A 92 0.37 11.61 8.38
N SER A 93 0.06 11.70 7.08
CA SER A 93 0.63 12.71 6.19
C SER A 93 0.28 14.13 6.64
N ILE A 94 -0.95 14.34 7.13
CA ILE A 94 -1.41 15.62 7.70
C ILE A 94 -0.67 15.91 9.02
N ILE A 95 -0.59 14.93 9.92
CA ILE A 95 0.08 15.11 11.23
C ILE A 95 1.58 15.38 11.07
N MET A 96 2.23 14.71 10.11
CA MET A 96 3.66 14.84 9.84
C MET A 96 4.01 15.98 8.88
N ALA A 97 3.00 16.69 8.33
CA ALA A 97 3.23 17.78 7.40
C ALA A 97 4.09 18.87 8.05
N LYS A 98 5.17 19.25 7.35
CA LYS A 98 6.06 20.34 7.74
C LYS A 98 6.06 21.40 6.64
N ASP A 99 6.11 22.66 7.07
CA ASP A 99 6.26 23.81 6.18
C ASP A 99 7.69 23.85 5.60
N GLY A 100 7.93 24.69 4.59
CA GLY A 100 9.23 24.84 3.91
C GLY A 100 10.41 25.19 4.83
N ASN A 101 10.13 25.67 6.04
CA ASN A 101 11.12 25.95 7.10
C ASN A 101 11.22 24.84 8.17
N GLY A 102 10.59 23.68 7.97
CA GLY A 102 10.67 22.51 8.85
C GLY A 102 9.80 22.59 10.12
N LYS A 103 8.99 23.64 10.28
CA LYS A 103 8.02 23.78 11.39
C LYS A 103 6.72 23.03 11.06
N SER A 104 5.99 22.60 12.09
CA SER A 104 4.65 22.01 11.90
C SER A 104 3.71 23.02 11.25
N VAL A 105 2.93 22.54 10.27
CA VAL A 105 1.95 23.35 9.55
C VAL A 105 0.77 23.63 10.47
N GLU A 106 0.48 24.90 10.78
CA GLU A 106 -0.63 25.27 11.66
C GLU A 106 -1.99 25.15 10.97
N HIS A 107 -2.05 25.37 9.66
CA HIS A 107 -3.28 25.27 8.86
C HIS A 107 -3.01 24.70 7.46
N ILE A 108 -3.80 23.69 7.08
CA ILE A 108 -3.80 23.13 5.72
C ILE A 108 -5.06 23.62 5.01
N GLU A 109 -4.90 24.44 3.97
CA GLU A 109 -6.04 24.87 3.15
C GLU A 109 -6.53 23.72 2.27
N LEU A 110 -7.74 23.25 2.54
CA LEU A 110 -8.38 22.18 1.77
C LEU A 110 -9.35 22.77 0.75
N ASN A 111 -9.14 22.44 -0.52
CA ASN A 111 -10.08 22.77 -1.57
C ASN A 111 -11.26 21.79 -1.57
N LYS A 112 -12.48 22.27 -1.32
CA LYS A 112 -13.71 21.45 -1.32
C LYS A 112 -13.90 20.66 -2.62
N ARG A 113 -13.44 21.21 -3.76
CA ARG A 113 -13.51 20.53 -5.06
C ARG A 113 -12.61 19.30 -5.11
N VAL A 114 -11.41 19.39 -4.54
CA VAL A 114 -10.46 18.26 -4.46
C VAL A 114 -10.99 17.19 -3.51
N LEU A 115 -11.58 17.61 -2.39
CA LEU A 115 -12.17 16.70 -1.42
C LEU A 115 -13.38 15.95 -1.98
N LEU A 116 -14.25 16.63 -2.75
CA LEU A 116 -15.37 15.98 -3.44
C LEU A 116 -14.89 15.02 -4.54
N ARG A 117 -13.85 15.40 -5.28
CA ARG A 117 -13.24 14.54 -6.30
C ARG A 117 -12.67 13.28 -5.71
N ASP A 118 -11.95 13.37 -4.59
CA ASP A 118 -11.27 12.21 -4.00
C ASP A 118 -12.25 11.28 -3.28
N VAL A 119 -13.41 11.78 -2.82
CA VAL A 119 -14.47 10.96 -2.18
C VAL A 119 -15.44 10.33 -3.19
N PHE A 120 -15.83 11.08 -4.23
CA PHE A 120 -16.87 10.64 -5.18
C PHE A 120 -16.36 10.34 -6.59
N GLY A 121 -15.09 10.61 -6.89
CA GLY A 121 -14.48 10.37 -8.20
C GLY A 121 -14.87 11.37 -9.30
N PHE A 122 -15.49 12.52 -8.96
CA PHE A 122 -15.95 13.55 -9.91
C PHE A 122 -15.08 14.80 -9.94
#